data_AF-A0A946EXH3-F1
#
_entry.id   AF-A0A946EXH3-F1
#
_cell.length_a   1.000
_cell.length_b   1.000
_cell.length_c   1.000
_cell.angle_alpha   90.00
_cell.angle_beta   90.00
_cell.angle_gamma   90.00
#
_symmetry.space_group_name_H-M   'P 1'
#
loop_
_entity.id
_entity.type
_entity.pdbx_description
1 polymer ?
#
loop_
_entity_poly.entity_id
_entity_poly.type
_entity_poly.pdbx_seq_one_letter_code
_entity_poly.pdbx_strand_id
1 'polypeptide(L)'
;MKLILLLIGTSLLFAQSTKTKTGTDIYSAPNETSSIGSLSPETKITKLKLDKSGKYVKATIEFYIPVEALKDGRVSLPIGTEQIADGIKFKLMSAKKNGKQVSLKLKVSNARSKSFDFSAMTQIKIVDANGNKAELNPFEGNNTVLFGMKKNKSVTAQLVYNFKKAPQNVEMICSPKMRGGEQIFYRLGF
;
A
#
# COMPACT_ATOMS: atom_id res chain seq x y z
N MET A 1 -6.79 17.69 -44.68
CA MET A 1 -6.03 17.70 -43.40
C MET A 1 -6.14 16.31 -42.78
N LYS A 2 -5.09 15.49 -42.88
CA LYS A 2 -5.09 14.09 -42.40
C LYS A 2 -4.83 14.08 -40.89
N LEU A 3 -5.82 13.68 -40.10
CA LEU A 3 -5.66 13.47 -38.67
C LEU A 3 -5.11 12.05 -38.45
N ILE A 4 -3.80 11.95 -38.22
CA ILE A 4 -3.18 10.69 -37.78
C ILE A 4 -3.45 10.56 -36.29
N LEU A 5 -4.40 9.71 -35.93
CA LEU A 5 -4.68 9.36 -34.54
C LEU A 5 -3.59 8.40 -34.06
N LEU A 6 -2.59 8.92 -33.36
CA LEU A 6 -1.55 8.12 -32.71
C LEU A 6 -2.19 7.42 -31.49
N LEU A 7 -2.69 6.21 -31.68
CA LEU A 7 -3.07 5.31 -30.59
C LEU A 7 -1.78 4.89 -29.86
N ILE A 8 -1.45 5.63 -28.80
CA ILE A 8 -0.49 5.17 -27.79
C ILE A 8 -1.19 4.03 -27.07
N GLY A 9 -1.02 2.81 -27.60
CA GLY A 9 -1.43 1.58 -26.93
C GLY A 9 -0.72 1.53 -25.59
N THR A 10 -1.45 1.80 -24.52
CA THR A 10 -1.02 1.40 -23.19
C THR A 10 -0.88 -0.12 -23.27
N SER A 11 0.35 -0.61 -23.16
CA SER A 11 0.62 -2.03 -22.93
C SER A 11 0.10 -2.36 -21.53
N LEU A 12 -1.22 -2.48 -21.41
CA LEU A 12 -1.84 -3.31 -20.40
C LEU A 12 -1.22 -4.69 -20.64
N LEU A 13 -0.21 -5.01 -19.84
CA LEU A 13 0.33 -6.35 -19.74
C LEU A 13 -0.84 -7.21 -19.28
N PHE A 14 -1.58 -7.79 -20.24
CA PHE A 14 -2.59 -8.80 -19.98
C PHE A 14 -1.85 -9.99 -19.38
N ALA A 15 -1.79 -10.04 -18.06
CA ALA A 15 -1.18 -11.13 -17.35
C ALA A 15 -2.02 -12.39 -17.64
N GLN A 16 -1.50 -13.25 -18.52
CA GLN A 16 -2.24 -14.42 -18.99
C GLN A 16 -2.17 -15.52 -17.92
N SER A 17 -3.34 -15.97 -17.44
CA SER A 17 -3.42 -17.16 -16.59
C SER A 17 -3.23 -18.44 -17.40
N THR A 18 -2.56 -19.43 -16.82
CA THR A 18 -2.49 -20.80 -17.35
C THR A 18 -2.46 -21.80 -16.20
N LYS A 19 -2.51 -23.08 -16.51
CA LYS A 19 -2.22 -24.16 -15.56
C LYS A 19 -0.89 -24.83 -15.87
N THR A 20 -0.23 -25.37 -14.84
CA THR A 20 0.92 -26.26 -15.01
C THR A 20 0.47 -27.58 -15.62
N LYS A 21 1.22 -28.13 -16.57
CA LYS A 21 0.91 -29.44 -17.17
C LYS A 21 1.39 -30.60 -16.28
N THR A 22 2.55 -30.43 -15.64
CA THR A 22 3.19 -31.41 -14.76
C THR A 22 3.55 -30.76 -13.43
N GLY A 23 3.91 -31.58 -12.44
CA GLY A 23 4.54 -31.06 -11.21
C GLY A 23 5.85 -30.37 -11.57
N THR A 24 6.13 -29.24 -10.93
CA THR A 24 7.33 -28.45 -11.22
C THR A 24 7.74 -27.63 -10.01
N ASP A 25 9.05 -27.47 -9.81
CA ASP A 25 9.61 -26.64 -8.75
C ASP A 25 9.43 -25.14 -9.06
N ILE A 26 9.36 -24.35 -8.00
CA ILE A 26 9.32 -22.89 -8.04
C ILE A 26 10.74 -22.41 -7.76
N TYR A 27 11.33 -21.70 -8.71
CA TYR A 27 12.68 -21.16 -8.56
C TYR A 27 12.66 -19.67 -8.29
N SER A 28 13.50 -19.19 -7.37
CA SER A 28 13.65 -17.76 -7.05
C SER A 28 14.45 -16.99 -8.10
N ALA A 29 15.20 -17.70 -8.94
CA ALA A 29 15.91 -17.20 -10.12
C ALA A 29 15.71 -18.18 -11.30
N PRO A 30 15.99 -17.81 -12.57
CA PRO A 30 15.83 -18.71 -13.71
C PRO A 30 16.96 -19.76 -13.77
N ASN A 31 17.03 -20.62 -12.75
CA ASN A 31 17.97 -21.73 -12.61
C ASN A 31 17.37 -22.82 -11.70
N GLU A 32 17.93 -24.03 -11.78
CA GLU A 32 17.42 -25.19 -11.04
C GLU A 32 18.00 -25.32 -9.61
N THR A 33 18.91 -24.43 -9.20
CA THR A 33 19.58 -24.50 -7.89
C THR A 33 18.90 -23.68 -6.80
N SER A 34 17.84 -22.93 -7.14
CA SER A 34 17.21 -21.94 -6.27
C SER A 34 15.75 -22.25 -5.96
N SER A 35 15.43 -23.54 -5.85
CA SER A 35 14.08 -24.04 -5.55
C SER A 35 13.61 -23.55 -4.17
N ILE A 36 12.39 -23.02 -4.12
CA ILE A 36 11.73 -22.49 -2.91
C ILE A 36 10.39 -23.16 -2.62
N GLY A 37 10.06 -24.23 -3.37
CA GLY A 37 8.81 -24.96 -3.27
C GLY A 37 8.47 -25.66 -4.58
N SER A 38 7.30 -26.27 -4.64
CA SER A 38 6.82 -26.96 -5.84
C SER A 38 5.33 -26.73 -6.08
N LEU A 39 4.93 -26.82 -7.34
CA LEU A 39 3.55 -26.78 -7.80
C LEU A 39 3.15 -28.18 -8.24
N SER A 40 1.94 -28.59 -7.85
CA SER A 40 1.32 -29.78 -8.41
C SER A 40 0.92 -29.56 -9.87
N PRO A 41 0.70 -30.62 -10.67
CA PRO A 41 0.00 -30.50 -11.95
C PRO A 41 -1.33 -29.74 -11.79
N GLU A 42 -1.78 -29.10 -12.87
CA GLU A 42 -3.02 -28.32 -12.94
C GLU A 42 -3.07 -27.07 -12.04
N THR A 43 -1.96 -26.68 -11.40
CA THR A 43 -1.92 -25.46 -10.58
C THR A 43 -2.04 -24.23 -11.46
N LYS A 44 -3.01 -23.36 -11.13
CA LYS A 44 -3.22 -22.09 -11.83
C LYS A 44 -2.12 -21.10 -11.46
N ILE A 45 -1.49 -20.53 -12.47
CA ILE A 45 -0.48 -19.48 -12.35
C ILE A 45 -0.84 -18.28 -13.24
N THR A 46 -0.37 -17.10 -12.86
CA THR A 46 -0.46 -15.89 -13.69
C THR A 46 0.91 -15.58 -14.28
N LYS A 47 1.03 -15.60 -15.61
CA LYS A 47 2.29 -15.32 -16.30
C LYS A 47 2.55 -13.81 -16.32
N LEU A 48 3.78 -13.41 -15.98
CA LEU A 48 4.23 -12.01 -15.96
C LEU A 48 5.12 -11.69 -17.16
N LYS A 49 6.16 -12.50 -17.43
CA LYS A 49 7.04 -12.34 -18.60
C LYS A 49 7.90 -13.59 -18.83
N LEU A 50 8.48 -13.73 -20.02
CA LEU A 50 9.60 -14.66 -20.26
C LEU A 50 10.90 -14.11 -19.70
N ASP A 51 11.80 -15.00 -19.29
CA ASP A 51 13.18 -14.66 -19.00
C ASP A 51 13.98 -14.41 -20.29
N LYS A 52 15.22 -13.92 -20.16
CA LYS A 52 16.06 -13.60 -21.32
C LYS A 52 16.40 -14.82 -22.19
N SER A 53 16.50 -16.00 -21.60
CA SER A 53 16.77 -17.25 -22.33
C SER A 53 15.54 -17.84 -23.02
N GLY A 54 14.34 -17.41 -22.62
CA GLY A 54 13.07 -17.98 -23.07
C GLY A 54 12.73 -19.34 -22.46
N LYS A 55 13.60 -19.90 -21.61
CA LYS A 55 13.40 -21.22 -20.96
C LYS A 55 12.48 -21.13 -19.74
N TYR A 56 12.42 -19.97 -19.09
CA TYR A 56 11.67 -19.76 -17.85
C TYR A 56 10.61 -18.67 -18.06
N VAL A 57 9.46 -18.86 -17.43
CA VAL A 57 8.42 -17.84 -17.30
C VAL A 57 8.45 -17.29 -15.89
N LYS A 58 8.61 -15.98 -15.74
CA LYS A 58 8.30 -15.30 -14.49
C LYS A 58 6.78 -15.30 -14.32
N ALA A 59 6.30 -15.87 -13.23
CA ALA A 59 4.88 -15.99 -12.90
C ALA A 59 4.61 -15.55 -11.45
N THR A 60 3.33 -15.42 -11.10
CA THR A 60 2.85 -15.21 -9.73
C THR A 60 1.69 -16.16 -9.44
N ILE A 61 1.54 -16.51 -8.17
CA ILE A 61 0.43 -17.28 -7.62
C ILE A 61 -0.19 -16.51 -6.44
N GLU A 62 -1.48 -16.71 -6.21
CA GLU A 62 -2.16 -16.23 -5.01
C GLU A 62 -2.28 -17.40 -4.03
N PHE A 63 -1.88 -17.17 -2.78
CA PHE A 63 -1.89 -18.18 -1.73
C PHE A 63 -2.00 -17.50 -0.36
N TYR A 64 -2.30 -18.30 0.65
CA TYR A 64 -2.46 -17.86 2.04
C TYR A 64 -1.29 -18.37 2.88
N ILE A 65 -0.78 -17.52 3.76
CA ILE A 65 0.22 -17.87 4.78
C ILE A 65 -0.39 -17.52 6.14
N PRO A 66 -0.26 -18.38 7.18
CA PRO A 66 -0.64 -18.02 8.53
C PRO A 66 0.10 -16.76 9.01
N VAL A 67 -0.62 -15.85 9.66
CA VAL A 67 -0.08 -14.53 10.08
C VAL A 67 1.11 -14.70 11.04
N GLU A 68 1.04 -15.70 11.91
CA GLU A 68 2.07 -16.06 12.89
C GLU A 68 3.38 -16.58 12.26
N ALA A 69 3.34 -17.04 11.00
CA ALA A 69 4.53 -17.44 10.26
C ALA A 69 5.28 -16.25 9.65
N LEU A 70 4.70 -15.05 9.69
CA LEU A 70 5.30 -13.83 9.15
C LEU A 70 6.03 -13.06 10.25
N LYS A 71 7.23 -12.55 9.96
CA LYS A 71 7.91 -11.58 10.83
C LYS A 71 7.06 -10.32 11.06
N ASP A 72 6.22 -10.00 10.07
CA ASP A 72 5.23 -8.95 10.11
C ASP A 72 4.04 -9.35 9.22
N GLY A 73 2.91 -9.66 9.84
CA GLY A 73 1.69 -10.06 9.13
C GLY A 73 0.73 -8.92 8.81
N ARG A 74 1.16 -7.66 8.98
CA ARG A 74 0.34 -6.48 8.70
C ARG A 74 0.17 -6.32 7.19
N VAL A 75 -1.04 -5.93 6.78
CA VAL A 75 -1.37 -5.71 5.37
C VAL A 75 -1.45 -4.22 5.08
N SER A 76 -0.67 -3.77 4.10
CA SER A 76 -0.65 -2.38 3.63
C SER A 76 -1.46 -2.24 2.36
N LEU A 77 -2.55 -1.46 2.41
CA LEU A 77 -3.46 -1.31 1.28
C LEU A 77 -3.07 -0.12 0.39
N PRO A 78 -3.43 -0.15 -0.92
CA PRO A 78 -3.12 0.94 -1.81
C PRO A 78 -3.94 2.20 -1.50
N ILE A 79 -3.43 3.35 -1.94
CA ILE A 79 -4.13 4.64 -1.98
C ILE A 79 -5.52 4.46 -2.63
N GLY A 80 -6.53 5.10 -2.05
CA GLY A 80 -7.93 5.01 -2.48
C GLY A 80 -8.77 4.00 -1.71
N THR A 81 -8.14 3.08 -0.97
CA THR A 81 -8.85 2.08 -0.16
C THR A 81 -9.36 2.70 1.15
N GLU A 82 -10.63 2.50 1.49
CA GLU A 82 -11.14 2.85 2.83
C GLU A 82 -10.83 1.70 3.80
N GLN A 83 -10.25 2.04 4.95
CA GLN A 83 -9.95 1.11 6.03
C GLN A 83 -10.59 1.63 7.33
N ILE A 84 -10.98 0.72 8.21
CA ILE A 84 -11.57 1.06 9.51
C ILE A 84 -10.72 0.47 10.61
N ALA A 85 -10.38 1.28 11.61
CA ALA A 85 -9.67 0.85 12.80
C ALA A 85 -10.38 1.41 14.02
N ASP A 86 -10.69 0.55 15.00
CA ASP A 86 -11.46 0.90 16.18
C ASP A 86 -12.73 1.73 15.85
N GLY A 87 -13.42 1.53 14.73
CA GLY A 87 -14.60 2.34 14.35
C GLY A 87 -14.31 3.75 13.80
N ILE A 88 -13.06 4.09 13.51
CA ILE A 88 -12.68 5.29 12.74
C ILE A 88 -12.27 4.86 11.34
N LYS A 89 -12.89 5.47 10.34
CA LYS A 89 -12.61 5.22 8.93
C LYS A 89 -11.54 6.17 8.44
N PHE A 90 -10.53 5.63 7.78
CA PHE A 90 -9.52 6.38 7.06
C PHE A 90 -9.60 6.02 5.58
N LYS A 91 -9.40 7.01 4.72
CA LYS A 91 -9.23 6.80 3.28
C LYS A 91 -8.15 7.75 2.79
N LEU A 92 -6.96 7.22 2.52
CA LEU A 92 -5.89 7.96 1.87
C LEU A 92 -6.30 8.23 0.43
N MET A 93 -6.65 9.47 0.10
CA MET A 93 -7.14 9.85 -1.21
C MET A 93 -6.00 10.10 -2.19
N SER A 94 -4.91 10.68 -1.71
CA SER A 94 -3.70 10.90 -2.51
C SER A 94 -2.47 11.07 -1.61
N ALA A 95 -1.31 10.79 -2.19
CA ALA A 95 -0.01 11.08 -1.61
C ALA A 95 0.93 11.58 -2.72
N LYS A 96 1.74 12.59 -2.43
CA LYS A 96 2.72 13.16 -3.36
C LYS A 96 4.05 13.36 -2.66
N LYS A 97 5.15 12.88 -3.25
CA LYS A 97 6.52 13.17 -2.81
C LYS A 97 7.08 14.36 -3.58
N ASN A 98 7.74 15.27 -2.87
CA ASN A 98 8.56 16.33 -3.45
C ASN A 98 9.87 16.44 -2.66
N GLY A 99 10.95 15.87 -3.19
CA GLY A 99 12.23 15.77 -2.48
C GLY A 99 12.08 15.03 -1.15
N LYS A 100 12.26 15.74 -0.04
CA LYS A 100 12.13 15.22 1.33
C LYS A 100 10.73 15.38 1.93
N GLN A 101 9.83 16.07 1.24
CA GLN A 101 8.48 16.34 1.71
C GLN A 101 7.50 15.34 1.10
N VAL A 102 6.49 14.95 1.89
CA VAL A 102 5.35 14.17 1.45
C VAL A 102 4.06 14.89 1.84
N SER A 103 3.20 15.17 0.86
CA SER A 103 1.88 15.73 1.07
C SER A 103 0.82 14.64 0.93
N LEU A 104 -0.17 14.63 1.82
CA LEU A 104 -1.24 13.63 1.89
C LEU A 104 -2.59 14.31 1.89
N LYS A 105 -3.57 13.70 1.20
CA LYS A 105 -4.99 14.03 1.35
C LYS A 105 -5.69 12.84 2.00
N LEU A 106 -6.13 12.99 3.23
CA LEU A 106 -6.67 11.92 4.05
C LEU A 106 -8.11 12.26 4.46
N LYS A 107 -9.07 11.41 4.08
CA LYS A 107 -10.42 11.50 4.62
C LYS A 107 -10.50 10.68 5.91
N VAL A 108 -10.97 11.29 6.98
CA VAL A 108 -11.19 10.66 8.30
C VAL A 108 -12.66 10.77 8.62
N SER A 109 -13.30 9.67 9.04
CA SER A 109 -14.72 9.67 9.40
C SER A 109 -14.95 8.89 10.70
N ASN A 110 -15.80 9.43 11.57
CA ASN A 110 -16.15 8.75 12.81
C ASN A 110 -17.38 7.86 12.62
N ALA A 111 -17.23 6.53 12.70
CA ALA A 111 -18.35 5.59 12.67
C ALA A 111 -18.87 5.20 14.07
N ARG A 112 -18.18 5.64 15.13
CA ARG A 112 -18.56 5.38 16.53
C ARG A 112 -19.77 6.21 16.94
N SER A 113 -20.46 5.77 17.99
CA SER A 113 -21.49 6.56 18.67
C SER A 113 -20.91 7.76 19.44
N LYS A 114 -19.74 7.58 20.07
CA LYS A 114 -19.02 8.62 20.81
C LYS A 114 -18.29 9.57 19.86
N SER A 115 -18.07 10.81 20.30
CA SER A 115 -17.24 11.77 19.57
C SER A 115 -15.79 11.28 19.44
N PHE A 116 -15.11 11.75 18.40
CA PHE A 116 -13.72 11.44 18.13
C PHE A 116 -12.91 12.71 17.91
N ASP A 117 -11.77 12.79 18.57
CA ASP A 117 -10.79 13.84 18.36
C ASP A 117 -9.72 13.31 17.41
N PHE A 118 -9.52 14.05 16.31
CA PHE A 118 -8.50 13.74 15.33
C PHE A 118 -7.28 14.62 15.57
N SER A 119 -6.10 14.02 15.56
CA SER A 119 -4.81 14.71 15.60
C SER A 119 -3.83 13.97 14.71
N ALA A 120 -3.47 14.59 13.58
CA ALA A 120 -2.51 14.03 12.64
C ALA A 120 -1.16 13.72 13.31
N MET A 121 -0.70 14.60 14.19
CA MET A 121 0.58 14.44 14.89
C MET A 121 0.67 13.16 15.73
N THR A 122 -0.44 12.72 16.30
CA THR A 122 -0.47 11.57 17.22
C THR A 122 -0.98 10.30 16.58
N GLN A 123 -1.91 10.43 15.61
CA GLN A 123 -2.63 9.30 15.02
C GLN A 123 -2.09 8.91 13.65
N ILE A 124 -1.27 9.74 13.00
CA ILE A 124 -0.70 9.46 11.69
C ILE A 124 0.82 9.46 11.80
N LYS A 125 1.44 8.37 11.34
CA LYS A 125 2.90 8.25 11.23
C LYS A 125 3.26 7.94 9.78
N ILE A 126 4.34 8.54 9.32
CA ILE A 126 4.90 8.31 8.00
C ILE A 126 6.32 7.82 8.19
N VAL A 127 6.63 6.66 7.61
CA VAL A 127 7.93 6.00 7.74
C VAL A 127 8.33 5.41 6.40
N ASP A 128 9.62 5.42 6.09
CA ASP A 128 10.16 4.74 4.92
C ASP A 128 10.65 3.33 5.27
N ALA A 129 11.02 2.53 4.27
CA ALA A 129 11.45 1.15 4.48
C ALA A 129 12.74 1.00 5.32
N ASN A 130 13.52 2.08 5.47
CA ASN A 130 14.75 2.12 6.27
C ASN A 130 14.51 2.64 7.70
N GLY A 131 13.26 2.90 8.08
CA GLY A 131 12.90 3.44 9.38
C GLY A 131 13.11 4.96 9.53
N ASN A 132 13.40 5.67 8.43
CA ASN A 132 13.41 7.13 8.43
C ASN A 132 11.98 7.62 8.66
N LYS A 133 11.76 8.40 9.72
CA LYS A 133 10.44 8.91 10.09
C LYS A 133 10.28 10.33 9.60
N ALA A 134 9.09 10.65 9.10
CA ALA A 134 8.73 12.00 8.77
C ALA A 134 8.07 12.70 9.96
N GLU A 135 8.31 14.00 10.08
CA GLU A 135 7.70 14.86 11.08
C GLU A 135 6.59 15.68 10.42
N LEU A 136 5.44 15.80 11.10
CA LEU A 136 4.33 16.62 10.60
C LEU A 136 4.78 18.09 10.56
N ASN A 137 4.53 18.76 9.44
CA ASN A 137 4.55 20.22 9.36
C ASN A 137 3.14 20.74 9.67
N PRO A 138 2.89 21.31 10.87
CA PRO A 138 1.56 21.75 11.25
C PRO A 138 1.12 23.04 10.52
N PHE A 139 2.06 23.77 9.87
CA PHE A 139 1.80 25.08 9.27
C PHE A 139 1.40 25.00 7.79
N GLU A 140 1.78 23.94 7.08
CA GLU A 140 1.48 23.76 5.64
C GLU A 140 0.26 22.84 5.40
N GLY A 141 -0.32 22.29 6.46
CA GLY A 141 -1.50 21.43 6.39
C GLY A 141 -2.81 22.15 6.70
N ASN A 142 -3.93 21.47 6.45
CA ASN A 142 -5.26 21.89 6.89
C ASN A 142 -5.95 20.74 7.62
N ASN A 143 -6.77 21.06 8.63
CA ASN A 143 -7.47 20.09 9.48
C ASN A 143 -6.52 19.08 10.13
N THR A 144 -5.34 19.54 10.55
CA THR A 144 -4.31 18.72 11.22
C THR A 144 -4.76 18.28 12.62
N VAL A 145 -5.67 19.02 13.24
CA VAL A 145 -6.33 18.70 14.52
C VAL A 145 -7.80 19.10 14.44
N LEU A 146 -8.70 18.25 14.95
CA LEU A 146 -10.13 18.50 15.07
C LEU A 146 -10.68 17.83 16.33
N PHE A 147 -11.57 18.54 17.02
CA PHE A 147 -12.20 18.03 18.23
C PHE A 147 -13.68 17.74 18.02
N GLY A 148 -14.21 16.77 18.75
CA GLY A 148 -15.64 16.54 18.87
C GLY A 148 -16.29 16.01 17.59
N MET A 149 -15.57 15.30 16.71
CA MET A 149 -16.13 14.76 15.47
C MET A 149 -17.26 13.77 15.82
N LYS A 150 -18.52 14.17 15.55
CA LYS A 150 -19.71 13.35 15.85
C LYS A 150 -19.83 12.14 14.92
N LYS A 151 -20.68 11.18 15.29
CA LYS A 151 -21.01 10.00 14.47
C LYS A 151 -21.36 10.42 13.02
N ASN A 152 -20.86 9.66 12.06
CA ASN A 152 -21.02 9.84 10.61
C ASN A 152 -20.50 11.16 10.06
N LYS A 153 -19.82 11.99 10.87
CA LYS A 153 -19.10 13.15 10.36
C LYS A 153 -17.76 12.72 9.80
N SER A 154 -17.36 13.40 8.73
CA SER A 154 -16.09 13.19 8.06
C SER A 154 -15.40 14.52 7.83
N VAL A 155 -14.09 14.48 7.82
CA VAL A 155 -13.23 15.60 7.44
C VAL A 155 -12.20 15.14 6.42
N THR A 156 -11.77 16.06 5.58
CA THR A 156 -10.60 15.84 4.72
C THR A 156 -9.45 16.66 5.27
N ALA A 157 -8.43 15.96 5.77
CA ALA A 157 -7.18 16.55 6.21
C ALA A 157 -6.19 16.62 5.03
N GLN A 158 -5.53 17.76 4.92
CA GLN A 158 -4.39 17.95 4.03
C GLN A 158 -3.16 18.01 4.92
N LEU A 159 -2.30 17.01 4.83
CA LEU A 159 -1.18 16.85 5.75
C LEU A 159 0.12 16.97 4.99
N VAL A 160 1.11 17.62 5.60
CA VAL A 160 2.44 17.76 5.02
C VAL A 160 3.44 17.20 6.02
N TYR A 161 4.32 16.31 5.56
CA TYR A 161 5.34 15.67 6.38
C TYR A 161 6.72 15.90 5.78
N ASN A 162 7.69 16.21 6.62
CA ASN A 162 9.07 16.43 6.23
C ASN A 162 9.96 15.31 6.77
N PHE A 163 10.71 14.66 5.89
CA PHE A 163 11.76 13.73 6.28
C PHE A 163 13.11 14.43 6.40
N LYS A 164 14.01 13.89 7.23
CA LYS A 164 15.41 14.36 7.32
C LYS A 164 16.20 14.04 6.04
N LYS A 165 15.91 12.89 5.44
CA LYS A 165 16.50 12.39 4.18
C LYS A 165 15.39 12.04 3.18
N ALA A 166 15.68 12.08 1.89
CA ALA A 166 14.70 11.75 0.86
C ALA A 166 14.23 10.29 1.04
N PRO A 167 12.92 10.03 1.17
CA PRO A 167 12.42 8.71 1.54
C PRO A 167 12.22 7.79 0.32
N GLN A 168 12.19 6.48 0.59
CA GLN A 168 11.90 5.42 -0.38
C GLN A 168 10.97 4.36 0.20
N ASN A 169 10.01 3.89 -0.59
CA ASN A 169 9.02 2.88 -0.20
C ASN A 169 8.26 3.30 1.06
N VAL A 170 7.64 4.48 1.00
CA VAL A 170 6.96 5.08 2.15
C VAL A 170 5.66 4.36 2.48
N GLU A 171 5.42 4.19 3.78
CA GLU A 171 4.18 3.73 4.36
C GLU A 171 3.58 4.79 5.30
N MET A 172 2.25 4.88 5.29
CA MET A 172 1.48 5.61 6.29
C MET A 172 0.82 4.63 7.24
N ILE A 173 1.01 4.88 8.53
CA ILE A 173 0.39 4.14 9.63
C ILE A 173 -0.67 5.05 10.26
N CYS A 174 -1.91 4.59 10.35
CA CYS A 174 -2.95 5.27 11.13
C CYS A 174 -3.24 4.50 12.41
N SER A 175 -3.39 5.23 13.52
CA SER A 175 -3.69 4.67 14.84
C SER A 175 -4.74 5.56 15.51
N PRO A 176 -6.03 5.17 15.49
CA PRO A 176 -7.11 5.96 16.11
C PRO A 176 -6.87 6.24 17.60
N LYS A 177 -6.24 5.29 18.30
CA LYS A 177 -5.82 5.42 19.70
C LYS A 177 -4.32 5.63 19.78
N MET A 178 -3.88 6.44 20.76
CA MET A 178 -2.46 6.70 20.97
C MET A 178 -1.67 5.46 21.44
N ARG A 179 -2.30 4.52 22.13
CA ARG A 179 -1.68 3.27 22.62
C ARG A 179 -2.66 2.10 22.53
N GLY A 180 -2.14 0.92 22.20
CA GLY A 180 -2.86 -0.36 22.27
C GLY A 180 -4.09 -0.47 21.37
N GLY A 181 -4.23 0.39 20.35
CA GLY A 181 -5.32 0.35 19.38
C GLY A 181 -4.95 -0.38 18.11
N GLU A 182 -5.97 -0.69 17.32
CA GLU A 182 -5.82 -1.23 15.98
C GLU A 182 -5.08 -0.23 15.08
N GLN A 183 -4.21 -0.74 14.20
CA GLN A 183 -3.47 0.09 13.25
C GLN A 183 -3.81 -0.36 11.84
N ILE A 184 -3.84 0.61 10.93
CA ILE A 184 -4.03 0.37 9.49
C ILE A 184 -2.86 0.99 8.72
N PHE A 185 -2.58 0.40 7.56
CA PHE A 185 -1.36 0.66 6.81
C PHE A 185 -1.71 1.01 5.36
N TYR A 186 -1.03 2.02 4.82
CA TYR A 186 -1.14 2.39 3.43
C TYR A 186 0.23 2.49 2.78
N ARG A 187 0.39 1.81 1.64
CA ARG A 187 1.59 1.93 0.82
C ARG A 187 1.46 3.13 -0.11
N LEU A 188 2.41 4.08 -0.02
CA LEU A 188 2.37 5.31 -0.82
C LEU A 188 3.03 5.16 -2.19
N GLY A 189 3.87 4.13 -2.37
CA GLY A 189 4.36 3.69 -3.69
C GLY A 189 5.56 4.46 -4.24
N PHE A 190 6.25 5.25 -3.42
CA PHE A 190 7.44 6.02 -3.79
C PHE A 190 8.48 6.06 -2.68
#